data_AF-A0A317YHP0-F1
#
_entry.id   AF-A0A317YHP0-F1
#
_cell.length_a   1.000
_cell.length_b   1.000
_cell.length_c   1.000
_cell.angle_alpha   90.00
_cell.angle_beta   90.00
_cell.angle_gamma   90.00
#
_symmetry.space_group_name_H-M   'P 1'
#
loop_
_entity.id
_entity.type
_entity.pdbx_description
1 polymer ?
#
loop_
_entity_poly.entity_id
_entity_poly.type
_entity_poly.pdbx_seq_one_letter_code
_entity_poly.pdbx_strand_id
1 'polypeptide(L)'
;MGDILIPSLMVGDCSRTLCLRVSRLWEFLDPQDDSRLLHTDLVLLDEEGNNIHAQIYPPLCQQFSALLDEGGIYNLKYFLVRKANRFYKPVDNCNMISFTKWTTVEVVLQIPPAFPVCTYNLTPIDQLQTRVDYKEYFTDVLGVVSVISRVSSLRTRGRQAEVMKRTVTISNARDTGPTVDVVLWGERATAFPAEQVHRDSESSPQIIIFVGTLVRSYADNVSLSGGSSCKWYINTPVPEVNALRASAETKHLPVIWDQGKAAAESTVIAVPEHKKLKDIKYLHPFENKKKEWLVIVKVLKIDSSWWYNACKKCLRTTKPHGDTYKCTNNSCDNIGSPTPRGTKYPSPLKTILTPPSLSSLDEWRSASLKKMWTPSSRLIHLVSFQEKLQIYWKSLSSGMLASPKAQLFIALFPSK
;
A
#
# COMPACT_ATOMS: atom_id res chain seq x y z
N MET A 1 21.78 33.55 4.33
CA MET A 1 21.78 32.23 5.00
C MET A 1 20.77 32.26 6.13
N GLY A 2 20.29 31.10 6.56
CA GLY A 2 19.26 31.00 7.61
C GLY A 2 19.79 31.41 8.98
N ASP A 3 18.89 31.77 9.88
CA ASP A 3 19.20 32.05 11.28
C ASP A 3 19.38 30.77 12.11
N ILE A 4 18.84 29.65 11.61
CA ILE A 4 18.77 28.33 12.26
C ILE A 4 18.89 27.19 11.26
N LEU A 5 19.14 26.00 11.80
CA LEU A 5 19.12 24.71 11.11
C LEU A 5 17.99 23.82 11.65
N ILE A 6 17.61 22.80 10.88
CA ILE A 6 16.50 21.89 11.20
C ILE A 6 16.64 21.25 12.60
N PRO A 7 17.83 20.78 13.06
CA PRO A 7 17.96 20.14 14.37
C PRO A 7 17.61 21.05 15.56
N SER A 8 17.65 22.37 15.38
CA SER A 8 17.32 23.35 16.42
C SER A 8 15.82 23.64 16.57
N LEU A 9 14.99 23.06 15.69
CA LEU A 9 13.55 23.31 15.68
C LEU A 9 12.84 22.67 16.88
N MET A 10 12.16 23.51 17.65
CA MET A 10 11.29 23.11 18.75
C MET A 10 9.83 23.20 18.34
N VAL A 11 8.98 22.33 18.90
CA VAL A 11 7.53 22.36 18.65
C VAL A 11 6.95 23.70 19.12
N GLY A 12 6.13 24.32 18.26
CA GLY A 12 5.58 25.65 18.47
C GLY A 12 5.80 26.56 17.26
N ASP A 13 5.45 27.83 17.43
CA ASP A 13 5.62 28.84 16.40
C ASP A 13 7.11 29.18 16.23
N CYS A 14 7.57 29.25 14.98
CA CYS A 14 8.93 29.64 14.63
C CYS A 14 8.91 30.92 13.78
N SER A 15 9.45 32.01 14.32
CA SER A 15 9.62 33.29 13.62
C SER A 15 11.00 33.47 13.00
N ARG A 16 11.93 32.53 13.24
CA ARG A 16 13.31 32.59 12.74
C ARG A 16 13.38 32.14 11.28
N THR A 17 14.42 32.59 10.59
CA THR A 17 14.67 32.24 9.20
C THR A 17 15.33 30.88 9.08
N LEU A 18 14.79 30.01 8.25
CA LEU A 18 15.35 28.70 7.95
C LEU A 18 15.60 28.62 6.43
N CYS A 19 16.85 28.44 6.02
CA CYS A 19 17.23 28.35 4.60
C CYS A 19 17.19 26.88 4.16
N LEU A 20 16.33 26.56 3.20
CA LEU A 20 16.00 25.19 2.84
C LEU A 20 15.93 24.98 1.32
N ARG A 21 16.37 23.81 0.85
CA ARG A 21 16.01 23.30 -0.47
C ARG A 21 14.73 22.48 -0.41
N VAL A 22 13.82 22.70 -1.34
CA VAL A 22 12.68 21.80 -1.60
C VAL A 22 13.19 20.60 -2.38
N SER A 23 13.53 19.50 -1.71
CA SER A 23 14.06 18.30 -2.36
C SER A 23 12.98 17.48 -3.07
N ARG A 24 11.80 17.41 -2.46
CA ARG A 24 10.59 16.78 -3.01
C ARG A 24 9.36 17.63 -2.75
N LEU A 25 8.43 17.62 -3.70
CA LEU A 25 7.12 18.28 -3.58
C LEU A 25 6.07 17.40 -4.26
N TRP A 26 4.95 17.11 -3.59
CA TRP A 26 3.84 16.37 -4.20
C TRP A 26 2.50 16.74 -3.58
N GLU A 27 1.44 16.50 -4.35
CA GLU A 27 0.06 16.66 -3.90
C GLU A 27 -0.51 15.36 -3.35
N PHE A 28 -1.24 15.47 -2.24
CA PHE A 28 -2.02 14.39 -1.66
C PHE A 28 -3.51 14.68 -1.84
N LEU A 29 -4.11 13.95 -2.80
CA LEU A 29 -5.52 14.04 -3.17
C LEU A 29 -6.37 13.07 -2.34
N ASP A 30 -7.66 13.35 -2.20
CA ASP A 30 -8.60 12.45 -1.53
C ASP A 30 -8.70 11.13 -2.33
N PRO A 31 -8.45 9.96 -1.70
CA PRO A 31 -8.56 8.69 -2.39
C PRO A 31 -9.94 8.40 -3.02
N GLN A 32 -11.00 9.03 -2.51
CA GLN A 32 -12.38 8.89 -2.98
C GLN A 32 -12.80 9.98 -3.98
N ASP A 33 -12.06 11.08 -4.03
CA ASP A 33 -12.32 12.23 -4.90
C ASP A 33 -10.99 12.83 -5.37
N ASP A 34 -10.52 12.38 -6.53
CA ASP A 34 -9.25 12.81 -7.10
C ASP A 34 -9.23 14.31 -7.49
N SER A 35 -10.36 15.04 -7.39
CA SER A 35 -10.38 16.50 -7.57
C SER A 35 -10.10 17.27 -6.28
N ARG A 36 -10.18 16.59 -5.13
CA ARG A 36 -10.06 17.22 -3.81
C ARG A 36 -8.63 17.10 -3.29
N LEU A 37 -7.89 18.21 -3.36
CA LEU A 37 -6.60 18.34 -2.69
C LEU A 37 -6.77 18.37 -1.16
N LEU A 38 -6.10 17.47 -0.45
CA LEU A 38 -6.09 17.44 1.02
C LEU A 38 -4.92 18.23 1.59
N HIS A 39 -3.72 18.10 0.99
CA HIS A 39 -2.53 18.87 1.32
C HIS A 39 -1.44 18.70 0.26
N THR A 40 -0.48 19.62 0.26
CA THR A 40 0.79 19.50 -0.46
C THR A 40 1.87 19.12 0.54
N ASP A 41 2.63 18.08 0.25
CA ASP A 41 3.75 17.61 1.05
C ASP A 41 5.07 18.07 0.46
N LEU A 42 6.04 18.34 1.33
CA LEU A 42 7.40 18.70 0.95
C LEU A 42 8.43 17.94 1.78
N VAL A 43 9.56 17.62 1.18
CA VAL A 43 10.78 17.23 1.90
C VAL A 43 11.80 18.35 1.76
N LEU A 44 12.17 18.93 2.89
CA LEU A 44 13.05 20.09 2.96
C LEU A 44 14.42 19.68 3.50
N LEU A 45 15.48 20.23 2.92
CA LEU A 45 16.87 20.02 3.33
C LEU A 45 17.49 21.34 3.76
N ASP A 46 18.23 21.38 4.87
CA ASP A 46 19.11 22.51 5.18
C ASP A 46 20.51 22.32 4.57
N GLU A 47 21.38 23.31 4.78
CA GLU A 47 22.73 23.33 4.20
C GLU A 47 23.65 22.22 4.72
N GLU A 48 23.36 21.66 5.89
CA GLU A 48 24.09 20.54 6.49
C GLU A 48 23.52 19.17 6.10
N GLY A 49 22.40 19.15 5.36
CA GLY A 49 21.75 17.92 4.90
C GLY A 49 20.80 17.31 5.92
N ASN A 50 20.50 18.03 7.01
CA ASN A 50 19.38 17.67 7.87
C ASN A 50 18.10 17.82 7.05
N ASN A 51 17.10 17.02 7.40
CA ASN A 51 15.89 16.90 6.60
C ASN A 51 14.64 16.93 7.49
N ILE A 52 13.57 17.50 6.94
CA ILE A 52 12.29 17.62 7.63
C ILE A 52 11.13 17.51 6.63
N HIS A 53 10.06 16.85 7.07
CA HIS A 53 8.79 16.82 6.34
C HIS A 53 8.05 18.14 6.57
N ALA A 54 7.43 18.70 5.54
CA ALA A 54 6.53 19.83 5.67
C ALA A 54 5.20 19.58 4.98
N GLN A 55 4.13 20.19 5.49
CA GLN A 55 2.80 20.14 4.89
C GLN A 55 2.20 21.54 4.74
N ILE A 56 1.54 21.74 3.61
CA ILE A 56 0.72 22.90 3.30
C ILE A 56 -0.70 22.41 3.14
N TYR A 57 -1.65 23.00 3.88
CA TYR A 57 -3.06 22.65 3.80
C TYR A 57 -3.83 23.71 3.00
N PRO A 58 -4.92 23.33 2.30
CA PRO A 58 -5.81 24.31 1.69
C PRO A 58 -6.34 25.34 2.72
N PRO A 59 -6.52 26.62 2.32
CA PRO A 59 -6.37 27.15 0.96
C PRO A 59 -4.93 27.54 0.59
N LEU A 60 -3.95 27.39 1.50
CA LEU A 60 -2.58 27.88 1.30
C LEU A 60 -1.85 27.15 0.16
N CYS A 61 -2.24 25.92 -0.18
CA CYS A 61 -1.65 25.18 -1.30
C CYS A 61 -1.63 26.00 -2.59
N GLN A 62 -2.74 26.69 -2.92
CA GLN A 62 -2.85 27.49 -4.14
C GLN A 62 -1.95 28.75 -4.10
N GLN A 63 -1.74 29.32 -2.91
CA GLN A 63 -0.87 30.47 -2.75
C GLN A 63 0.60 30.09 -2.92
N PHE A 64 1.02 28.97 -2.32
CA PHE A 64 2.42 28.55 -2.33
C PHE A 64 2.82 27.74 -3.55
N SER A 65 1.88 27.17 -4.30
CA SER A 65 2.20 26.45 -5.56
C SER A 65 2.84 27.35 -6.61
N ALA A 66 2.57 28.65 -6.59
CA ALA A 66 3.20 29.63 -7.48
C ALA A 66 4.58 30.13 -6.97
N LEU A 67 4.95 29.81 -5.74
CA LEU A 67 6.17 30.31 -5.08
C LEU A 67 7.22 29.23 -4.85
N LEU A 68 6.81 27.96 -4.78
CA LEU A 68 7.66 26.84 -4.44
C LEU A 68 7.80 25.90 -5.63
N ASP A 69 9.04 25.74 -6.06
CA ASP A 69 9.46 24.79 -7.07
C ASP A 69 10.37 23.73 -6.46
N GLU A 70 10.23 22.51 -6.93
CA GLU A 70 11.13 21.43 -6.58
C GLU A 70 12.56 21.74 -7.07
N GLY A 71 13.55 21.56 -6.20
CA GLY A 71 14.95 21.94 -6.41
C GLY A 71 15.29 23.36 -5.97
N GLY A 72 14.29 24.25 -5.84
CA GLY A 72 14.47 25.62 -5.40
C GLY A 72 14.97 25.73 -3.94
N ILE A 73 15.71 26.80 -3.65
CA ILE A 73 16.19 27.13 -2.31
C ILE A 73 15.50 28.39 -1.82
N TYR A 74 15.02 28.35 -0.57
CA TYR A 74 14.17 29.39 0.00
C TYR A 74 14.56 29.71 1.43
N ASN A 75 14.43 30.98 1.80
CA ASN A 75 14.34 31.39 3.19
C ASN A 75 12.88 31.31 3.64
N LEU A 76 12.62 30.45 4.61
CA LEU A 76 11.30 30.25 5.20
C LEU A 76 11.23 30.95 6.58
N LYS A 77 10.17 31.73 6.83
CA LYS A 77 9.90 32.32 8.16
C LYS A 77 8.43 32.16 8.55
N TYR A 78 8.12 32.35 9.84
CA TYR A 78 6.76 32.39 10.38
C TYR A 78 5.96 31.11 10.09
N PHE A 79 6.55 29.97 10.43
CA PHE A 79 5.96 28.65 10.24
C PHE A 79 5.72 27.96 11.59
N LEU A 80 4.87 26.94 11.60
CA LEU A 80 4.58 26.15 12.79
C LEU A 80 5.39 24.85 12.75
N VAL A 81 6.07 24.53 13.84
CA VAL A 81 6.69 23.21 14.04
C VAL A 81 5.75 22.35 14.88
N ARG A 82 5.42 21.16 14.38
CA ARG A 82 4.57 20.19 15.09
C ARG A 82 5.21 18.82 15.10
N LYS A 83 4.63 17.88 15.85
CA LYS A 83 5.04 16.47 15.78
C LYS A 83 4.73 15.87 14.42
N ALA A 84 5.66 15.07 13.92
CA ALA A 84 5.53 14.38 12.65
C ALA A 84 4.29 13.47 12.64
N ASN A 85 3.75 13.24 11.45
CA ASN A 85 2.63 12.33 11.27
C ASN A 85 3.01 10.90 11.71
N ARG A 86 2.02 10.13 12.17
CA ARG A 86 2.25 8.73 12.60
C ARG A 86 2.57 7.78 11.45
N PHE A 87 2.13 8.12 10.25
CA PHE A 87 2.23 7.27 9.07
C PHE A 87 2.71 8.09 7.88
N TYR A 88 3.29 7.38 6.90
CA TYR A 88 3.72 7.91 5.62
C TYR A 88 4.74 9.04 5.77
N LYS A 89 5.65 8.91 6.75
CA LYS A 89 6.76 9.84 6.94
C LYS A 89 7.77 9.65 5.79
N PRO A 90 8.10 10.71 5.03
CA PRO A 90 9.06 10.62 3.93
C PRO A 90 10.51 10.68 4.39
N VAL A 91 10.75 11.08 5.65
CA VAL A 91 12.07 11.23 6.27
C VAL A 91 12.01 10.89 7.76
N ASP A 92 13.16 10.56 8.34
CA ASP A 92 13.28 10.24 9.76
C ASP A 92 13.48 11.49 10.61
N ASN A 93 12.37 12.16 10.92
CA ASN A 93 12.34 13.30 11.83
C ASN A 93 11.08 13.22 12.71
N CYS A 94 11.24 13.47 14.01
CA CYS A 94 10.11 13.43 14.96
C CYS A 94 9.25 14.71 14.92
N ASN A 95 9.75 15.76 14.27
CA ASN A 95 9.07 17.02 14.05
C ASN A 95 8.80 17.21 12.54
N MET A 96 7.83 18.05 12.23
CA MET A 96 7.51 18.47 10.87
C MET A 96 7.07 19.92 10.84
N ILE A 97 7.22 20.56 9.69
CA ILE A 97 6.80 21.95 9.47
C ILE A 97 5.35 21.97 8.94
N SER A 98 4.56 22.91 9.42
CA SER A 98 3.25 23.25 8.86
C SER A 98 3.27 24.70 8.43
N PHE A 99 2.92 24.95 7.18
CA PHE A 99 2.79 26.31 6.67
C PHE A 99 1.56 26.97 7.31
N THR A 100 1.68 28.26 7.59
CA THR A 100 0.62 29.10 8.12
C THR A 100 0.32 30.23 7.13
N LYS A 101 -0.77 30.96 7.35
CA LYS A 101 -1.09 32.16 6.54
C LYS A 101 -0.04 33.27 6.64
N TRP A 102 0.83 33.21 7.65
CA TRP A 102 1.90 34.18 7.89
C TRP A 102 3.25 33.73 7.31
N THR A 103 3.34 32.47 6.85
CA THR A 103 4.59 31.91 6.36
C THR A 103 5.07 32.70 5.14
N THR A 104 6.32 33.15 5.20
CA THR A 104 6.96 33.86 4.08
C THR A 104 7.98 32.94 3.43
N VAL A 105 8.01 32.95 2.10
CA VAL A 105 8.93 32.18 1.26
C VAL A 105 9.65 33.18 0.38
N GLU A 106 10.97 33.27 0.53
CA GLU A 106 11.81 34.12 -0.31
C GLU A 106 12.85 33.27 -1.04
N VAL A 107 12.93 33.39 -2.36
CA VAL A 107 13.89 32.63 -3.16
C VAL A 107 15.33 33.05 -2.87
N VAL A 108 16.22 32.08 -2.76
CA VAL A 108 17.66 32.28 -2.59
C VAL A 108 18.35 32.02 -3.92
N LEU A 109 18.82 33.08 -4.58
CA LEU A 109 19.47 32.99 -5.89
C LEU A 109 20.95 32.60 -5.80
N GLN A 110 21.64 33.01 -4.73
CA GLN A 110 23.04 32.69 -4.50
C GLN A 110 23.14 31.40 -3.68
N ILE A 111 23.23 30.29 -4.38
CA ILE A 111 23.23 28.95 -3.79
C ILE A 111 24.67 28.53 -3.44
N PRO A 112 24.96 28.13 -2.18
CA PRO A 112 26.22 27.51 -1.83
C PRO A 112 26.49 26.27 -2.70
N PRO A 113 27.69 26.08 -3.28
CA PRO A 113 27.99 24.96 -4.18
C PRO A 113 27.73 23.58 -3.57
N ALA A 114 27.82 23.45 -2.24
CA ALA A 114 27.68 22.19 -1.50
C ALA A 114 26.27 21.94 -0.93
N PHE A 115 25.26 22.74 -1.29
CA PHE A 115 23.92 22.57 -0.72
C PHE A 115 23.34 21.18 -1.11
N PRO A 116 22.88 20.34 -0.17
CA PRO A 116 22.40 18.98 -0.44
C PRO A 116 21.17 18.94 -1.36
N VAL A 117 21.16 18.04 -2.35
CA VAL A 117 20.11 17.97 -3.40
C VAL A 117 18.98 17.00 -3.04
N CYS A 118 19.34 15.84 -2.50
CA CYS A 118 18.42 14.76 -2.19
C CYS A 118 18.69 14.16 -0.83
N THR A 119 17.67 13.48 -0.29
CA THR A 119 17.76 12.66 0.90
C THR A 119 17.02 11.35 0.66
N TYR A 120 17.52 10.27 1.26
CA TYR A 120 16.95 8.94 1.17
C TYR A 120 17.34 8.13 2.41
N ASN A 121 16.54 7.11 2.73
CA ASN A 121 16.86 6.11 3.74
C ASN A 121 16.74 4.71 3.12
N LEU A 122 17.85 4.25 2.51
CA LEU A 122 17.85 3.04 1.67
C LEU A 122 17.54 1.79 2.47
N THR A 123 16.61 1.00 1.94
CA THR A 123 16.28 -0.34 2.42
C THR A 123 16.82 -1.36 1.43
N PRO A 124 17.67 -2.31 1.87
CA PRO A 124 18.11 -3.40 1.02
C PRO A 124 16.92 -4.21 0.46
N ILE A 125 17.00 -4.61 -0.82
CA ILE A 125 15.90 -5.33 -1.51
C ILE A 125 15.50 -6.62 -0.76
N ASP A 126 16.47 -7.34 -0.19
CA ASP A 126 16.27 -8.56 0.60
C ASP A 126 15.51 -8.33 1.92
N GLN A 127 15.46 -7.09 2.41
CA GLN A 127 14.74 -6.73 3.65
C GLN A 127 13.31 -6.26 3.40
N LEU A 128 12.88 -6.10 2.14
CA LEU A 128 11.56 -5.57 1.80
C LEU A 128 10.41 -6.43 2.34
N GLN A 129 10.58 -7.76 2.44
CA GLN A 129 9.56 -8.64 2.99
C GLN A 129 9.12 -8.23 4.42
N THR A 130 10.05 -7.74 5.23
CA THR A 130 9.77 -7.30 6.61
C THR A 130 9.01 -5.97 6.68
N ARG A 131 8.97 -5.23 5.56
CA ARG A 131 8.30 -3.94 5.43
C ARG A 131 6.92 -4.04 4.76
N VAL A 132 6.43 -5.24 4.43
CA VAL A 132 5.08 -5.43 3.88
C VAL A 132 4.05 -4.84 4.86
N ASP A 133 3.21 -3.94 4.36
CA ASP A 133 2.21 -3.19 5.13
C ASP A 133 2.77 -2.32 6.29
N TYR A 134 4.09 -2.13 6.35
CA TYR A 134 4.71 -1.11 7.19
C TYR A 134 4.38 0.26 6.60
N LYS A 135 3.76 1.12 7.42
CA LYS A 135 3.19 2.40 6.97
C LYS A 135 3.73 3.60 7.71
N GLU A 136 4.63 3.39 8.68
CA GLU A 136 5.16 4.51 9.46
C GLU A 136 6.05 5.41 8.58
N TYR A 137 6.95 4.79 7.81
CA TYR A 137 7.79 5.48 6.83
C TYR A 137 7.52 4.96 5.43
N PHE A 138 7.75 5.82 4.45
CA PHE A 138 7.99 5.35 3.10
C PHE A 138 9.28 4.52 3.03
N THR A 139 9.38 3.70 2.00
CA THR A 139 10.56 2.87 1.74
C THR A 139 11.29 3.43 0.52
N ASP A 140 12.60 3.60 0.69
CA ASP A 140 13.49 4.01 -0.37
C ASP A 140 14.39 2.83 -0.74
N VAL A 141 14.66 2.63 -2.02
CA VAL A 141 15.46 1.50 -2.52
C VAL A 141 16.43 1.97 -3.59
N LEU A 142 17.56 1.28 -3.66
CA LEU A 142 18.59 1.46 -4.67
C LEU A 142 18.70 0.16 -5.47
N GLY A 143 18.83 0.25 -6.79
CA GLY A 143 19.07 -0.92 -7.62
C GLY A 143 19.51 -0.58 -9.04
N VAL A 144 19.97 -1.60 -9.76
CA VAL A 144 20.22 -1.55 -11.20
C VAL A 144 18.91 -1.87 -11.92
N VAL A 145 18.51 -1.02 -12.87
CA VAL A 145 17.33 -1.27 -13.70
C VAL A 145 17.62 -2.43 -14.64
N SER A 146 16.72 -3.43 -14.68
CA SER A 146 16.85 -4.59 -15.57
C SER A 146 15.72 -4.68 -16.59
N VAL A 147 14.50 -4.31 -16.20
CA VAL A 147 13.32 -4.38 -17.07
C VAL A 147 12.47 -3.13 -16.91
N ILE A 148 11.97 -2.59 -18.02
CA ILE A 148 10.97 -1.52 -18.04
C ILE A 148 9.79 -1.95 -18.89
N SER A 149 8.57 -1.88 -18.33
CA SER A 149 7.34 -2.11 -19.09
C SER A 149 6.92 -0.87 -19.86
N ARG A 150 6.06 -1.06 -20.88
CA ARG A 150 5.24 0.03 -21.44
C ARG A 150 4.28 0.57 -20.38
N VAL A 151 3.81 1.80 -20.59
CA VAL A 151 2.65 2.32 -19.84
C VAL A 151 1.42 1.53 -20.28
N SER A 152 0.64 1.08 -19.29
CA SER A 152 -0.64 0.41 -19.48
C SER A 152 -1.72 1.15 -18.69
N SER A 153 -2.98 1.12 -19.16
CA SER A 153 -4.11 1.60 -18.37
C SER A 153 -4.78 0.43 -17.63
N LEU A 154 -5.14 0.65 -16.38
CA LEU A 154 -5.85 -0.32 -15.56
C LEU A 154 -7.01 0.35 -14.84
N ARG A 155 -8.16 -0.32 -14.78
CA ARG A 155 -9.24 0.09 -13.88
C ARG A 155 -9.01 -0.55 -12.51
N THR A 156 -8.77 0.29 -11.51
CA THR A 156 -8.57 -0.17 -10.13
C THR A 156 -9.90 -0.32 -9.40
N ARG A 157 -9.96 -1.25 -8.45
CA ARG A 157 -11.16 -1.53 -7.66
C ARG A 157 -11.65 -0.28 -6.92
N GLY A 158 -12.85 0.18 -7.24
CA GLY A 158 -13.51 1.30 -6.56
C GLY A 158 -13.31 2.67 -7.23
N ARG A 159 -12.49 2.78 -8.28
CA ARG A 159 -12.40 3.97 -9.12
C ARG A 159 -12.99 3.67 -10.50
N GLN A 160 -13.85 4.55 -11.00
CA GLN A 160 -14.37 4.44 -12.37
C GLN A 160 -13.31 4.84 -13.42
N ALA A 161 -12.37 5.69 -13.03
CA ALA A 161 -11.30 6.17 -13.90
C ALA A 161 -10.21 5.11 -14.13
N GLU A 162 -9.69 5.07 -15.36
CA GLU A 162 -8.49 4.33 -15.70
C GLU A 162 -7.27 5.00 -15.09
N VAL A 163 -6.41 4.20 -14.47
CA VAL A 163 -5.15 4.64 -13.87
C VAL A 163 -4.00 4.08 -14.68
N MET A 164 -3.09 4.96 -15.09
CA MET A 164 -1.87 4.56 -15.80
C MET A 164 -0.93 3.79 -14.85
N LYS A 165 -0.28 2.76 -15.38
CA LYS A 165 0.66 1.91 -14.66
C LYS A 165 1.90 1.67 -15.52
N ARG A 166 3.07 1.75 -14.89
CA ARG A 166 4.35 1.28 -15.45
C ARG A 166 5.08 0.47 -14.39
N THR A 167 5.68 -0.65 -14.79
CA THR A 167 6.54 -1.44 -13.91
C THR A 167 7.99 -1.25 -14.30
N VAL A 168 8.85 -1.00 -13.31
CA VAL A 168 10.31 -0.96 -13.44
C VAL A 168 10.88 -2.02 -12.52
N THR A 169 11.57 -3.01 -13.06
CA THR A 169 12.22 -4.06 -12.28
C THR A 169 13.65 -3.65 -11.99
N ILE A 170 14.05 -3.74 -10.72
CA ILE A 170 15.39 -3.43 -10.25
C ILE A 170 16.02 -4.61 -9.52
N SER A 171 17.35 -4.64 -9.45
CA SER A 171 18.12 -5.68 -8.74
C SER A 171 19.32 -5.12 -7.99
N ASN A 172 19.87 -5.90 -7.06
CA ASN A 172 21.07 -5.56 -6.28
C ASN A 172 22.40 -5.83 -7.06
N ALA A 173 22.40 -5.76 -8.39
CA ALA A 173 23.53 -6.06 -9.30
C ALA A 173 24.12 -7.49 -9.29
N ARG A 174 23.81 -8.37 -8.33
CA ARG A 174 24.18 -9.79 -8.39
C ARG A 174 23.26 -10.53 -9.39
N ASP A 175 23.83 -11.20 -10.39
CA ASP A 175 23.10 -11.93 -11.45
C ASP A 175 22.00 -12.89 -10.95
N THR A 176 22.15 -13.40 -9.73
CA THR A 176 21.21 -14.34 -9.08
C THR A 176 20.50 -13.74 -7.87
N GLY A 177 20.63 -12.42 -7.66
CA GLY A 177 19.99 -11.71 -6.56
C GLY A 177 18.49 -11.55 -6.78
N PRO A 178 17.72 -11.35 -5.68
CA PRO A 178 16.31 -11.06 -5.79
C PRO A 178 16.10 -9.77 -6.60
N THR A 179 15.20 -9.83 -7.57
CA THR A 179 14.66 -8.66 -8.24
C THR A 179 13.42 -8.17 -7.50
N VAL A 180 13.11 -6.88 -7.65
CA VAL A 180 11.86 -6.31 -7.16
C VAL A 180 11.25 -5.40 -8.20
N ASP A 181 9.94 -5.50 -8.33
CA ASP A 181 9.14 -4.62 -9.18
C ASP A 181 8.77 -3.35 -8.44
N VAL A 182 9.07 -2.20 -9.06
CA VAL A 182 8.57 -0.88 -8.69
C VAL A 182 7.43 -0.53 -9.64
N VAL A 183 6.21 -0.54 -9.13
CA VAL A 183 4.99 -0.23 -9.86
C VAL A 183 4.65 1.25 -9.66
N LEU A 184 4.84 2.04 -10.72
CA LEU A 184 4.53 3.45 -10.79
C LEU A 184 3.08 3.65 -11.25
N TRP A 185 2.37 4.59 -10.62
CA TRP A 185 0.95 4.83 -10.86
C TRP A 185 0.66 6.26 -11.31
N GLY A 186 -0.39 6.42 -12.12
CA GLY A 186 -0.89 7.70 -12.60
C GLY A 186 0.18 8.49 -13.33
N GLU A 187 0.34 9.75 -12.97
CA GLU A 187 1.34 10.65 -13.56
C GLU A 187 2.77 10.11 -13.41
N ARG A 188 3.10 9.39 -12.32
CA ARG A 188 4.44 8.82 -12.14
C ARG A 188 4.76 7.74 -13.17
N ALA A 189 3.74 7.01 -13.67
CA ALA A 189 3.91 6.01 -14.71
C ALA A 189 4.31 6.63 -16.06
N THR A 190 3.75 7.80 -16.37
CA THR A 190 3.98 8.54 -17.62
C THR A 190 5.18 9.47 -17.56
N ALA A 191 5.47 10.05 -16.39
CA ALA A 191 6.60 10.96 -16.19
C ALA A 191 7.94 10.24 -16.06
N PHE A 192 7.94 8.93 -15.78
CA PHE A 192 9.17 8.15 -15.72
C PHE A 192 9.90 8.14 -17.08
N PRO A 193 11.18 8.56 -17.15
CA PRO A 193 11.90 8.76 -18.40
C PRO A 193 12.41 7.44 -19.00
N ALA A 194 11.50 6.49 -19.21
CA ALA A 194 11.79 5.12 -19.61
C ALA A 194 12.63 5.03 -20.89
N GLU A 195 12.26 5.81 -21.91
CA GLU A 195 12.91 5.79 -23.21
C GLU A 195 14.35 6.29 -23.10
N GLN A 196 14.61 7.29 -22.26
CA GLN A 196 15.97 7.75 -21.97
C GLN A 196 16.75 6.69 -21.19
N VAL A 197 16.18 6.15 -20.11
CA VAL A 197 16.83 5.10 -19.31
C VAL A 197 17.18 3.89 -20.18
N HIS A 198 16.29 3.46 -21.07
CA HIS A 198 16.56 2.37 -21.98
C HIS A 198 17.70 2.69 -22.96
N ARG A 199 17.69 3.86 -23.62
CA ARG A 199 18.78 4.26 -24.54
C ARG A 199 20.12 4.35 -23.81
N ASP A 200 20.16 5.03 -22.65
CA ASP A 200 21.38 5.23 -21.89
C ASP A 200 21.92 3.89 -21.31
N SER A 201 21.03 2.90 -21.14
CA SER A 201 21.39 1.54 -20.75
C SER A 201 22.15 0.75 -21.81
N GLU A 202 22.29 1.24 -23.04
CA GLU A 202 23.15 0.59 -24.04
C GLU A 202 24.63 0.84 -23.75
N SER A 203 24.94 1.96 -23.08
CA SER A 203 26.31 2.41 -22.82
C SER A 203 26.78 2.14 -21.40
N SER A 204 25.88 2.15 -20.41
CA SER A 204 26.25 1.98 -19.00
C SER A 204 25.09 1.46 -18.15
N PRO A 205 25.37 0.77 -17.02
CA PRO A 205 24.33 0.35 -16.09
C PRO A 205 23.51 1.54 -15.59
N GLN A 206 22.19 1.40 -15.63
CA GLN A 206 21.27 2.41 -15.14
C GLN A 206 20.95 2.15 -13.68
N ILE A 207 21.58 2.92 -12.79
CA ILE A 207 21.36 2.80 -11.36
C ILE A 207 20.36 3.84 -10.91
N ILE A 208 19.38 3.39 -10.13
CA ILE A 208 18.26 4.21 -9.73
C ILE A 208 18.01 4.10 -8.23
N ILE A 209 17.80 5.25 -7.59
CA ILE A 209 17.20 5.32 -6.27
C ILE A 209 15.73 5.67 -6.45
N PHE A 210 14.83 4.80 -6.00
CA PHE A 210 13.43 5.15 -5.82
C PHE A 210 13.21 5.57 -4.37
N VAL A 211 12.59 6.73 -4.16
CA VAL A 211 12.22 7.23 -2.83
C VAL A 211 10.72 7.40 -2.71
N GLY A 212 10.17 7.33 -1.50
CA GLY A 212 8.74 7.59 -1.28
C GLY A 212 7.82 6.45 -1.74
N THR A 213 8.30 5.20 -1.73
CA THR A 213 7.52 4.03 -2.16
C THR A 213 6.84 3.31 -0.99
N LEU A 214 5.81 2.52 -1.27
CA LEU A 214 5.16 1.65 -0.30
C LEU A 214 5.34 0.18 -0.67
N VAL A 215 5.81 -0.63 0.28
CA VAL A 215 5.94 -2.07 0.08
C VAL A 215 4.57 -2.74 0.10
N ARG A 216 4.28 -3.52 -0.93
CA ARG A 216 3.05 -4.28 -1.11
C ARG A 216 3.37 -5.75 -1.34
N SER A 217 2.50 -6.63 -0.86
CA SER A 217 2.51 -8.03 -1.22
C SER A 217 1.26 -8.37 -2.02
N TYR A 218 1.44 -9.05 -3.14
CA TYR A 218 0.36 -9.61 -3.94
C TYR A 218 0.71 -11.03 -4.38
N ALA A 219 -0.17 -11.98 -4.09
CA ALA A 219 0.06 -13.41 -4.38
C ALA A 219 1.43 -13.90 -3.89
N ASP A 220 1.81 -13.47 -2.68
CA ASP A 220 3.08 -13.77 -2.01
C ASP A 220 4.35 -13.18 -2.68
N ASN A 221 4.20 -12.34 -3.71
CA ASN A 221 5.28 -11.56 -4.31
C ASN A 221 5.33 -10.14 -3.74
N VAL A 222 6.52 -9.72 -3.31
CA VAL A 222 6.78 -8.36 -2.81
C VAL A 222 7.06 -7.43 -3.98
N SER A 223 6.42 -6.27 -3.95
CA SER A 223 6.62 -5.19 -4.90
C SER A 223 6.59 -3.85 -4.17
N LEU A 224 7.10 -2.82 -4.83
CA LEU A 224 7.06 -1.45 -4.38
C LEU A 224 6.02 -0.69 -5.19
N SER A 225 5.20 0.10 -4.52
CA SER A 225 4.17 0.92 -5.12
C SER A 225 4.60 2.38 -5.06
N GLY A 226 4.82 3.00 -6.22
CA GLY A 226 5.17 4.41 -6.36
C GLY A 226 3.96 5.27 -6.75
N GLY A 227 3.38 5.96 -5.77
CA GLY A 227 2.30 6.94 -5.97
C GLY A 227 2.83 8.37 -6.08
N SER A 228 2.03 9.40 -5.73
CA SER A 228 2.43 10.81 -5.84
C SER A 228 3.69 11.18 -5.06
N SER A 229 3.94 10.54 -3.91
CA SER A 229 5.16 10.71 -3.11
C SER A 229 6.43 10.14 -3.75
N CYS A 230 6.28 9.31 -4.78
CA CYS A 230 7.39 8.58 -5.38
C CYS A 230 8.22 9.48 -6.29
N LYS A 231 9.53 9.47 -6.07
CA LYS A 231 10.51 10.10 -6.95
C LYS A 231 11.66 9.15 -7.23
N TRP A 232 12.41 9.43 -8.28
CA TRP A 232 13.60 8.67 -8.65
C TRP A 232 14.80 9.58 -8.89
N TYR A 233 15.99 9.05 -8.60
CA TYR A 233 17.27 9.66 -8.94
C TYR A 233 18.08 8.64 -9.74
N ILE A 234 18.36 8.95 -11.00
CA ILE A 234 19.07 8.06 -11.92
C ILE A 234 20.52 8.51 -11.99
N ASN A 235 21.44 7.58 -11.77
CA ASN A 235 22.90 7.78 -11.87
C ASN A 235 23.43 8.99 -11.06
N THR A 236 22.73 9.38 -10.00
CA THR A 236 23.12 10.50 -9.13
C THR A 236 24.51 10.25 -8.52
N PRO A 237 25.38 11.27 -8.42
CA PRO A 237 26.78 11.11 -8.00
C PRO A 237 26.91 10.96 -6.48
N VAL A 238 26.28 9.94 -5.91
CA VAL A 238 26.34 9.61 -4.48
C VAL A 238 27.13 8.32 -4.24
N PRO A 239 27.77 8.15 -3.07
CA PRO A 239 28.68 7.03 -2.80
C PRO A 239 28.05 5.66 -3.07
N GLU A 240 26.80 5.43 -2.65
CA GLU A 240 26.11 4.15 -2.79
C GLU A 240 25.82 3.80 -4.25
N VAL A 241 25.49 4.81 -5.06
CA VAL A 241 25.27 4.64 -6.51
C VAL A 241 26.59 4.35 -7.22
N ASN A 242 27.66 5.06 -6.87
CA ASN A 242 28.98 4.81 -7.44
C ASN A 242 29.51 3.41 -7.08
N ALA A 243 29.28 2.97 -5.83
CA ALA A 243 29.64 1.62 -5.39
C ALA A 243 28.86 0.54 -6.15
N LEU A 244 27.55 0.72 -6.33
CA LEU A 244 26.74 -0.20 -7.11
C LEU A 244 27.16 -0.21 -8.60
N ARG A 245 27.54 0.96 -9.14
CA ARG A 245 28.01 1.12 -10.53
C ARG A 245 29.26 0.31 -10.79
N ALA A 246 30.27 0.48 -9.96
CA ALA A 246 31.52 -0.28 -10.07
C ALA A 246 31.28 -1.80 -10.05
N SER A 247 30.31 -2.27 -9.25
CA SER A 247 29.95 -3.69 -9.22
C SER A 247 29.20 -4.17 -10.47
N ALA A 248 28.37 -3.30 -11.07
CA ALA A 248 27.50 -3.63 -12.20
C ALA A 248 28.20 -3.51 -13.57
N GLU A 249 29.22 -2.65 -13.70
CA GLU A 249 29.95 -2.42 -14.96
C GLU A 249 30.56 -3.71 -15.53
N THR A 250 31.08 -4.58 -14.66
CA THR A 250 31.69 -5.85 -15.08
C THR A 250 30.71 -6.82 -15.74
N LYS A 251 29.40 -6.61 -15.56
CA LYS A 251 28.31 -7.51 -15.99
C LYS A 251 27.16 -6.73 -16.62
N HIS A 252 27.49 -5.64 -17.28
CA HIS A 252 26.48 -4.75 -17.84
C HIS A 252 25.61 -5.47 -18.86
N LEU A 253 24.31 -5.51 -18.57
CA LEU A 253 23.27 -5.91 -19.51
C LEU A 253 22.38 -4.69 -19.80
N PRO A 254 22.05 -4.44 -21.08
CA PRO A 254 21.07 -3.43 -21.44
C PRO A 254 19.71 -3.71 -20.80
N VAL A 255 18.97 -2.65 -20.49
CA VAL A 255 17.63 -2.76 -19.92
C VAL A 255 16.70 -3.40 -20.94
N ILE A 256 15.98 -4.44 -20.51
CA ILE A 256 15.00 -5.11 -21.36
C ILE A 256 13.75 -4.23 -21.42
N TRP A 257 13.39 -3.80 -22.63
CA TRP A 257 12.07 -3.24 -22.87
C TRP A 257 11.05 -4.38 -22.91
N ASP A 258 10.26 -4.52 -21.84
CA ASP A 258 9.18 -5.48 -21.83
C ASP A 258 8.08 -4.99 -22.78
N GLN A 259 8.12 -5.54 -24.00
CA GLN A 259 7.11 -5.35 -25.03
C GLN A 259 5.82 -6.11 -24.73
N GLY A 260 5.75 -6.80 -23.57
CA GLY A 260 4.67 -7.66 -23.08
C GLY A 260 3.42 -7.65 -23.93
N LYS A 261 3.13 -8.79 -24.57
CA LYS A 261 1.93 -9.07 -25.41
C LYS A 261 0.85 -8.02 -25.22
N ALA A 262 0.89 -6.98 -26.05
CA ALA A 262 -0.20 -6.04 -26.15
C ALA A 262 -1.48 -6.88 -26.34
N ALA A 263 -2.42 -6.77 -25.41
CA ALA A 263 -3.77 -7.35 -25.45
C ALA A 263 -4.02 -8.83 -25.06
N ALA A 264 -3.08 -9.62 -24.52
CA ALA A 264 -3.39 -11.04 -24.21
C ALA A 264 -3.70 -11.38 -22.73
N GLU A 265 -3.38 -10.51 -21.77
CA GLU A 265 -3.83 -10.64 -20.38
C GLU A 265 -4.40 -9.31 -19.89
N SER A 266 -5.44 -8.85 -20.59
CA SER A 266 -6.59 -8.28 -19.87
C SER A 266 -7.23 -9.40 -19.06
N THR A 267 -6.52 -9.90 -18.04
CA THR A 267 -7.21 -10.47 -16.89
C THR A 267 -7.89 -9.27 -16.27
N VAL A 268 -9.08 -8.95 -16.79
CA VAL A 268 -10.11 -8.32 -16.00
C VAL A 268 -10.15 -9.19 -14.77
N ILE A 269 -9.48 -8.75 -13.69
CA ILE A 269 -9.86 -9.19 -12.37
C ILE A 269 -11.27 -8.66 -12.30
N ALA A 270 -12.24 -9.52 -12.65
CA ALA A 270 -13.65 -9.23 -12.53
C ALA A 270 -13.87 -9.15 -11.04
N VAL A 271 -13.56 -7.97 -10.50
CA VAL A 271 -13.77 -7.70 -9.11
C VAL A 271 -15.29 -7.73 -8.93
N PRO A 272 -15.78 -8.54 -7.99
CA PRO A 272 -17.21 -8.67 -7.75
C PRO A 272 -17.85 -7.30 -7.53
N GLU A 273 -18.92 -6.97 -8.26
CA GLU A 273 -19.61 -5.68 -8.14
C GLU A 273 -20.26 -5.56 -6.74
N HIS A 274 -20.26 -4.36 -6.15
CA HIS A 274 -20.97 -4.13 -4.91
C HIS A 274 -22.47 -4.01 -5.17
N LYS A 275 -23.29 -4.87 -4.57
CA LYS A 275 -24.76 -4.84 -4.71
C LYS A 275 -25.45 -4.82 -3.35
N LYS A 276 -26.63 -4.19 -3.26
CA LYS A 276 -27.47 -4.31 -2.05
C LYS A 276 -28.14 -5.68 -2.09
N LEU A 277 -28.39 -6.25 -0.90
CA LEU A 277 -29.01 -7.58 -0.80
C LEU A 277 -30.37 -7.66 -1.52
N LYS A 278 -31.15 -6.57 -1.47
CA LYS A 278 -32.44 -6.45 -2.18
C LYS A 278 -32.31 -6.60 -3.70
N ASP A 279 -31.19 -6.17 -4.28
CA ASP A 279 -30.95 -6.17 -5.73
C ASP A 279 -30.41 -7.53 -6.21
N ILE A 280 -29.92 -8.37 -5.29
CA ILE A 280 -29.47 -9.74 -5.57
C ILE A 280 -30.62 -10.73 -5.43
N LYS A 281 -31.58 -10.45 -4.53
CA LYS A 281 -32.70 -11.35 -4.21
C LYS A 281 -33.51 -11.79 -5.42
N TYR A 282 -33.61 -10.93 -6.44
CA TYR A 282 -34.42 -11.15 -7.64
C TYR A 282 -33.61 -11.45 -8.91
N LEU A 283 -32.30 -11.69 -8.78
CA LEU A 283 -31.46 -12.02 -9.94
C LEU A 283 -31.74 -13.45 -10.41
N HIS A 284 -31.88 -13.62 -11.72
CA HIS A 284 -32.11 -14.93 -12.31
C HIS A 284 -30.89 -15.84 -12.09
N PRO A 285 -31.02 -17.00 -11.42
CA PRO A 285 -29.88 -17.83 -11.02
C PRO A 285 -29.06 -18.38 -12.21
N PHE A 286 -29.74 -18.67 -13.33
CA PHE A 286 -29.09 -19.25 -14.51
C PHE A 286 -28.34 -18.21 -15.35
N GLU A 287 -28.82 -16.95 -15.38
CA GLU A 287 -28.18 -15.85 -16.13
C GLU A 287 -26.99 -15.24 -15.38
N ASN A 288 -26.92 -15.49 -14.07
CA ASN A 288 -25.90 -14.94 -13.20
C ASN A 288 -25.00 -16.03 -12.60
N LYS A 289 -24.93 -17.18 -13.28
CA LYS A 289 -24.06 -18.30 -12.94
C LYS A 289 -22.58 -17.86 -12.95
N LYS A 290 -21.84 -18.17 -11.89
CA LYS A 290 -20.41 -17.79 -11.68
C LYS A 290 -20.13 -16.28 -11.55
N LYS A 291 -21.15 -15.41 -11.48
CA LYS A 291 -20.94 -14.00 -11.13
C LYS A 291 -20.74 -13.88 -9.63
N GLU A 292 -19.82 -13.02 -9.24
CA GLU A 292 -19.52 -12.72 -7.85
C GLU A 292 -20.03 -11.31 -7.52
N TRP A 293 -20.56 -11.11 -6.32
CA TRP A 293 -20.90 -9.78 -5.79
C TRP A 293 -20.34 -9.58 -4.39
N LEU A 294 -20.05 -8.31 -4.06
CA LEU A 294 -19.78 -7.88 -2.70
C LEU A 294 -21.08 -7.39 -2.06
N VAL A 295 -21.37 -7.89 -0.86
CA VAL A 295 -22.49 -7.39 -0.06
C VAL A 295 -22.02 -6.94 1.32
N ILE A 296 -22.60 -5.84 1.79
CA ILE A 296 -22.51 -5.43 3.19
C ILE A 296 -23.74 -5.99 3.90
N VAL A 297 -23.52 -6.76 4.96
CA VAL A 297 -24.61 -7.35 5.75
C VAL A 297 -24.33 -7.24 7.23
N LYS A 298 -25.40 -7.15 8.02
CA LYS A 298 -25.31 -7.24 9.48
C LYS A 298 -25.57 -8.69 9.87
N VAL A 299 -24.56 -9.35 10.44
CA VAL A 299 -24.74 -10.73 10.94
C VAL A 299 -25.42 -10.67 12.29
N LEU A 300 -26.62 -11.26 12.39
CA LEU A 300 -27.41 -11.27 13.61
C LEU A 300 -27.14 -12.51 14.46
N LYS A 301 -26.92 -13.68 13.83
CA LYS A 301 -26.72 -14.96 14.52
C LYS A 301 -25.99 -15.98 13.64
N ILE A 302 -25.25 -16.90 14.27
CA ILE A 302 -24.65 -18.09 13.64
C ILE A 302 -25.13 -19.32 14.43
N ASP A 303 -25.95 -20.15 13.80
CA ASP A 303 -26.66 -21.27 14.45
C ASP A 303 -25.91 -22.62 14.44
N SER A 304 -24.75 -22.71 13.78
CA SER A 304 -24.01 -23.98 13.63
C SER A 304 -22.51 -23.76 13.61
N SER A 305 -21.75 -24.79 14.00
CA SER A 305 -20.29 -24.73 13.90
C SER A 305 -19.87 -24.56 12.44
N TRP A 306 -19.10 -23.50 12.19
CA TRP A 306 -18.56 -23.14 10.88
C TRP A 306 -17.10 -23.56 10.73
N TRP A 307 -16.58 -24.33 11.68
CA TRP A 307 -15.23 -24.85 11.70
C TRP A 307 -15.17 -26.30 12.22
N TYR A 308 -14.10 -26.99 11.89
CA TYR A 308 -13.79 -28.34 12.32
C TYR A 308 -12.29 -28.48 12.63
N ASN A 309 -11.95 -29.45 13.49
CA ASN A 309 -10.56 -29.81 13.75
C ASN A 309 -10.00 -30.60 12.56
N ALA A 310 -8.97 -30.06 11.90
CA ALA A 310 -8.38 -30.64 10.70
C ALA A 310 -6.98 -31.21 10.97
N CYS A 311 -6.65 -32.27 10.23
CA CYS A 311 -5.34 -32.90 10.23
C CYS A 311 -4.31 -31.97 9.59
N LYS A 312 -3.16 -31.77 10.25
CA LYS A 312 -2.06 -30.94 9.72
C LYS A 312 -1.55 -31.40 8.36
N LYS A 313 -1.56 -32.72 8.08
CA LYS A 313 -1.03 -33.30 6.83
C LYS A 313 -2.01 -33.24 5.66
N CYS A 314 -3.24 -33.72 5.86
CA CYS A 314 -4.20 -33.91 4.75
C CYS A 314 -5.44 -33.01 4.82
N LEU A 315 -5.55 -32.16 5.86
CA LEU A 315 -6.61 -31.18 6.06
C LEU A 315 -8.02 -31.77 6.25
N ARG A 316 -8.16 -33.09 6.33
CA ARG A 316 -9.41 -33.78 6.68
C ARG A 316 -9.68 -33.74 8.17
N THR A 317 -10.93 -33.99 8.55
CA THR A 317 -11.36 -33.98 9.94
C THR A 317 -10.53 -34.91 10.82
N THR A 318 -10.32 -34.50 12.05
CA THR A 318 -9.69 -35.31 13.10
C THR A 318 -10.68 -35.51 14.24
N LYS A 319 -10.63 -36.68 14.88
CA LYS A 319 -11.42 -37.00 16.07
C LYS A 319 -10.52 -37.16 17.30
N PRO A 320 -11.02 -36.89 18.52
CA PRO A 320 -10.27 -37.16 19.75
C PRO A 320 -9.76 -38.60 19.80
N HIS A 321 -8.51 -38.78 20.23
CA HIS A 321 -7.84 -40.07 20.36
C HIS A 321 -6.80 -40.00 21.49
N GLY A 322 -7.17 -40.54 22.67
CA GLY A 322 -6.42 -40.33 23.91
C GLY A 322 -6.36 -38.83 24.24
N ASP A 323 -5.15 -38.35 24.60
CA ASP A 323 -4.87 -36.93 24.85
C ASP A 323 -4.60 -36.12 23.58
N THR A 324 -4.84 -36.71 22.40
CA THR A 324 -4.52 -36.11 21.09
C THR A 324 -5.69 -36.26 20.10
N TYR A 325 -5.44 -36.01 18.81
CA TYR A 325 -6.44 -36.17 17.75
C TYR A 325 -5.90 -37.06 16.63
N LYS A 326 -6.72 -38.02 16.17
CA LYS A 326 -6.41 -38.90 15.02
C LYS A 326 -7.18 -38.46 13.79
N CYS A 327 -6.52 -38.46 12.64
CA CYS A 327 -7.16 -38.17 11.36
C CYS A 327 -8.22 -39.24 11.01
N THR A 328 -9.37 -38.80 10.50
CA THR A 328 -10.46 -39.72 10.09
C THR A 328 -10.27 -40.27 8.67
N ASN A 329 -9.15 -39.96 8.01
CA ASN A 329 -8.89 -40.44 6.67
C ASN A 329 -8.12 -41.78 6.73
N ASN A 330 -8.67 -42.84 6.15
CA ASN A 330 -8.06 -44.18 6.22
C ASN A 330 -6.69 -44.26 5.55
N SER A 331 -6.36 -43.33 4.64
CA SER A 331 -5.03 -43.21 4.03
C SER A 331 -4.10 -42.21 4.75
N CYS A 332 -4.44 -41.80 5.98
CA CYS A 332 -3.63 -40.88 6.77
C CYS A 332 -3.63 -41.27 8.25
N ASP A 333 -2.55 -41.91 8.70
CA ASP A 333 -2.37 -42.34 10.09
C ASP A 333 -1.84 -41.23 11.02
N ASN A 334 -2.07 -39.97 10.67
CA ASN A 334 -1.55 -38.86 11.46
C ASN A 334 -2.31 -38.72 12.79
N ILE A 335 -1.56 -38.78 13.89
CA ILE A 335 -2.01 -38.54 15.26
C ILE A 335 -1.23 -37.34 15.81
N GLY A 336 -1.93 -36.33 16.32
CA GLY A 336 -1.30 -35.14 16.89
C GLY A 336 -2.25 -33.96 17.03
N SER A 337 -1.73 -32.79 17.40
CA SER A 337 -2.56 -31.59 17.61
C SER A 337 -3.27 -31.17 16.33
N PRO A 338 -4.60 -30.99 16.35
CA PRO A 338 -5.36 -30.59 15.19
C PRO A 338 -5.13 -29.11 14.87
N THR A 339 -5.50 -28.71 13.66
CA THR A 339 -5.55 -27.30 13.26
C THR A 339 -7.00 -26.93 13.00
N PRO A 340 -7.59 -25.97 13.73
CA PRO A 340 -8.94 -25.48 13.44
C PRO A 340 -9.03 -24.94 12.01
N ARG A 341 -10.01 -25.40 11.23
CA ARG A 341 -10.27 -24.90 9.86
C ARG A 341 -11.76 -24.65 9.63
N GLY A 342 -12.08 -23.63 8.83
CA GLY A 342 -13.44 -23.37 8.37
C GLY A 342 -13.96 -24.49 7.46
N THR A 343 -15.27 -24.76 7.49
CA THR A 343 -15.91 -25.77 6.63
C THR A 343 -15.81 -25.39 5.14
N LYS A 344 -15.43 -26.35 4.28
CA LYS A 344 -15.44 -26.15 2.80
C LYS A 344 -16.83 -26.26 2.18
N TYR A 345 -17.78 -26.85 2.91
CA TYR A 345 -19.17 -27.02 2.49
C TYR A 345 -20.06 -26.07 3.30
N PRO A 346 -21.14 -25.54 2.70
CA PRO A 346 -22.07 -24.67 3.39
C PRO A 346 -22.66 -25.44 4.57
N SER A 347 -22.26 -25.07 5.79
CA SER A 347 -23.09 -25.32 6.97
C SER A 347 -24.42 -24.61 6.71
N PRO A 348 -25.58 -25.14 7.13
CA PRO A 348 -26.85 -24.43 7.06
C PRO A 348 -26.77 -23.23 8.01
N LEU A 349 -26.17 -22.14 7.56
CA LEU A 349 -26.33 -20.84 8.15
C LEU A 349 -27.78 -20.47 7.91
N LYS A 350 -28.65 -20.78 8.88
CA LYS A 350 -29.90 -20.04 9.06
C LYS A 350 -29.51 -18.62 9.47
N THR A 351 -29.08 -17.80 8.52
CA THR A 351 -28.96 -16.37 8.74
C THR A 351 -30.36 -15.80 8.58
N ILE A 352 -31.03 -15.53 9.70
CA ILE A 352 -32.24 -14.70 9.68
C ILE A 352 -31.76 -13.31 9.25
N LEU A 353 -31.96 -12.99 7.97
CA LEU A 353 -31.62 -11.71 7.36
C LEU A 353 -32.92 -10.94 7.11
N THR A 354 -33.35 -10.14 8.07
CA THR A 354 -34.53 -9.28 7.90
C THR A 354 -34.38 -7.94 8.61
N PRO A 355 -34.74 -6.82 7.96
CA PRO A 355 -35.52 -5.77 8.61
C PRO A 355 -36.99 -6.25 8.76
N PRO A 356 -37.81 -5.66 9.65
CA PRO A 356 -39.02 -6.27 10.25
C PRO A 356 -40.17 -6.73 9.33
N SER A 357 -40.02 -6.92 8.02
CA SER A 357 -41.13 -7.19 7.10
C SER A 357 -40.88 -8.21 5.98
N LEU A 358 -39.85 -9.07 6.02
CA LEU A 358 -39.56 -9.99 4.90
C LEU A 358 -39.21 -11.42 5.32
N SER A 359 -40.20 -12.27 5.59
CA SER A 359 -39.99 -13.70 5.87
C SER A 359 -39.14 -14.44 4.80
N SER A 360 -38.19 -15.22 5.34
CA SER A 360 -37.34 -16.29 4.78
C SER A 360 -36.72 -16.15 3.37
N LEU A 361 -35.39 -16.21 3.33
CA LEU A 361 -34.57 -16.54 2.16
C LEU A 361 -34.37 -18.07 2.08
N ASP A 362 -35.46 -18.83 2.02
CA ASP A 362 -35.42 -20.32 2.04
C ASP A 362 -34.80 -20.94 0.77
N GLU A 363 -34.63 -20.18 -0.31
CA GLU A 363 -34.12 -20.68 -1.60
C GLU A 363 -32.58 -20.57 -1.76
N TRP A 364 -31.88 -19.89 -0.85
CA TRP A 364 -30.42 -19.73 -0.91
C TRP A 364 -29.67 -20.75 -0.03
N ARG A 365 -30.13 -22.02 0.00
CA ARG A 365 -29.61 -23.12 0.83
C ARG A 365 -28.16 -23.53 0.55
N SER A 366 -27.40 -22.82 -0.29
CA SER A 366 -26.06 -23.25 -0.74
C SER A 366 -25.05 -22.12 -0.97
N ALA A 367 -25.22 -20.95 -0.34
CA ALA A 367 -24.18 -19.92 -0.36
C ALA A 367 -22.95 -20.37 0.45
N SER A 368 -21.78 -20.49 -0.18
CA SER A 368 -20.54 -20.89 0.49
C SER A 368 -19.73 -19.66 0.94
N LEU A 369 -19.52 -19.50 2.25
CA LEU A 369 -18.66 -18.43 2.79
C LEU A 369 -17.19 -18.71 2.44
N LYS A 370 -16.59 -17.95 1.52
CA LYS A 370 -15.18 -18.13 1.14
C LYS A 370 -14.20 -17.17 1.82
N LYS A 371 -14.59 -15.92 2.11
CA LYS A 371 -13.72 -14.88 2.75
C LYS A 371 -14.55 -13.85 3.53
N MET A 372 -14.07 -13.40 4.70
CA MET A 372 -14.66 -12.33 5.54
C MET A 372 -13.71 -11.14 5.66
N TRP A 373 -14.25 -9.92 5.67
CA TRP A 373 -13.48 -8.67 5.79
C TRP A 373 -14.09 -7.75 6.86
N THR A 374 -13.25 -6.90 7.49
CA THR A 374 -13.68 -5.85 8.45
C THR A 374 -13.78 -4.48 7.77
N PRO A 375 -14.43 -3.46 8.38
CA PRO A 375 -14.66 -2.13 7.79
C PRO A 375 -13.39 -1.32 7.48
N SER A 376 -12.22 -1.83 7.82
CA SER A 376 -10.91 -1.20 7.58
C SER A 376 -10.15 -1.78 6.38
N SER A 377 -10.79 -2.63 5.56
CA SER A 377 -10.22 -3.15 4.31
C SER A 377 -8.85 -3.82 4.45
N ARG A 378 -8.61 -4.55 5.56
CA ARG A 378 -7.42 -5.42 5.70
C ARG A 378 -7.76 -6.88 5.42
N LEU A 379 -6.92 -7.53 4.61
CA LEU A 379 -6.86 -8.99 4.47
C LEU A 379 -6.27 -9.53 5.78
N ILE A 380 -7.03 -10.33 6.52
CA ILE A 380 -6.55 -10.92 7.78
C ILE A 380 -5.81 -12.22 7.44
N HIS A 381 -4.51 -12.29 7.71
CA HIS A 381 -3.78 -13.56 7.78
C HIS A 381 -4.40 -14.41 8.91
N LEU A 382 -4.73 -15.68 8.58
CA LEU A 382 -5.53 -16.63 9.38
C LEU A 382 -5.12 -16.77 10.86
N VAL A 383 -3.86 -16.46 11.20
CA VAL A 383 -3.33 -16.60 12.58
C VAL A 383 -3.69 -15.41 13.46
N SER A 384 -3.66 -14.18 12.93
CA SER A 384 -4.06 -12.94 13.64
C SER A 384 -5.57 -12.76 13.81
N PHE A 385 -6.35 -13.65 13.20
CA PHE A 385 -7.81 -13.68 13.22
C PHE A 385 -8.36 -14.18 14.57
N GLN A 386 -7.71 -15.18 15.18
CA GLN A 386 -8.23 -15.81 16.41
C GLN A 386 -8.04 -14.93 17.65
N GLU A 387 -6.93 -14.22 17.77
CA GLU A 387 -6.67 -13.30 18.89
C GLU A 387 -7.63 -12.12 18.88
N LYS A 388 -7.90 -11.54 17.69
CA LYS A 388 -8.83 -10.41 17.56
C LYS A 388 -10.29 -10.80 17.77
N LEU A 389 -10.67 -12.01 17.37
CA LEU A 389 -11.99 -12.57 17.69
C LEU A 389 -12.12 -12.81 19.20
N GLN A 390 -11.13 -13.40 19.87
CA GLN A 390 -11.16 -13.58 21.33
C GLN A 390 -11.32 -12.25 22.09
N ILE A 391 -10.62 -11.19 21.66
CA ILE A 391 -10.75 -9.84 22.24
C ILE A 391 -12.15 -9.25 21.98
N TYR A 392 -12.67 -9.41 20.76
CA TYR A 392 -14.01 -8.97 20.38
C TYR A 392 -15.12 -9.71 21.17
N TRP A 393 -14.94 -11.01 21.40
CA TRP A 393 -15.88 -11.83 22.18
C TRP A 393 -15.80 -11.56 23.69
N LYS A 394 -14.62 -11.29 24.26
CA LYS A 394 -14.50 -10.80 25.65
C LYS A 394 -15.27 -9.49 25.88
N SER A 395 -15.29 -8.61 24.88
CA SER A 395 -16.06 -7.35 24.91
C SER A 395 -17.57 -7.54 24.75
N LEU A 396 -18.02 -8.62 24.11
CA LEU A 396 -19.44 -8.98 23.97
C LEU A 396 -19.99 -9.67 25.21
N SER A 397 -19.18 -10.50 25.89
CA SER A 397 -19.55 -11.14 27.16
C SER A 397 -19.66 -10.16 28.34
N SER A 398 -19.08 -8.96 28.22
CA SER A 398 -19.12 -7.91 29.25
C SER A 398 -20.27 -6.91 29.09
N GLY A 399 -21.25 -7.19 28.23
CA GLY A 399 -22.51 -6.43 28.18
C GLY A 399 -22.46 -5.04 27.54
N MET A 400 -21.38 -4.66 26.83
CA MET A 400 -21.35 -3.40 26.05
C MET A 400 -22.11 -3.56 24.73
N LEU A 401 -23.43 -3.62 24.81
CA LEU A 401 -24.36 -3.53 23.68
C LEU A 401 -24.43 -2.09 23.16
N ALA A 402 -23.43 -1.67 22.37
CA ALA A 402 -23.53 -0.67 21.30
C ALA A 402 -22.13 -0.17 20.93
N SER A 403 -21.52 -0.76 19.89
CA SER A 403 -20.45 -0.09 19.16
C SER A 403 -20.78 -0.09 17.67
N PRO A 404 -20.85 1.08 17.00
CA PRO A 404 -21.08 1.17 15.56
C PRO A 404 -19.92 0.61 14.71
N LYS A 405 -18.87 0.07 15.32
CA LYS A 405 -17.65 -0.45 14.65
C LYS A 405 -17.77 -1.90 14.10
N ALA A 406 -18.92 -2.54 14.21
CA ALA A 406 -19.13 -3.93 13.79
C ALA A 406 -19.96 -4.04 12.49
N GLN A 407 -19.46 -3.49 11.39
CA GLN A 407 -19.99 -3.83 10.05
C GLN A 407 -19.21 -5.04 9.50
N LEU A 408 -19.93 -6.04 9.00
CA LEU A 408 -19.34 -7.27 8.45
C LEU A 408 -19.57 -7.30 6.93
N PHE A 409 -18.55 -7.69 6.16
CA PHE A 409 -18.63 -7.79 4.71
C PHE A 409 -18.66 -9.27 4.33
N ILE A 410 -19.68 -9.69 3.57
CA ILE A 410 -19.88 -11.10 3.15
C ILE A 410 -19.94 -11.14 1.63
N ALA A 411 -19.36 -12.17 1.02
CA ALA A 411 -19.61 -12.50 -0.38
C ALA A 411 -20.59 -13.67 -0.41
N LEU A 412 -21.71 -13.52 -1.12
CA LEU A 412 -22.72 -14.57 -1.33
C LEU A 412 -22.58 -15.13 -2.74
N PHE A 413 -22.79 -16.45 -2.89
CA PHE A 413 -22.67 -17.16 -4.16
C PHE A 413 -23.98 -17.92 -4.46
N PRO A 414 -24.58 -17.79 -5.65
CA PRO A 414 -25.60 -18.71 -6.13
C PRO A 414 -24.94 -20.03 -6.57
N SER A 415 -25.62 -21.16 -6.40
CA SER A 415 -25.06 -22.50 -6.62
C SER A 415 -24.76 -22.83 -8.09
N LYS A 416 -24.05 -23.95 -8.29
CA LYS A 416 -23.82 -24.57 -9.60
C LYS A 416 -25.11 -25.04 -10.26
#